data_AF-A0A0D2VFP4-F1
#
_entry.id   AF-A0A0D2VFP4-F1
#
_cell.length_a   1.000
_cell.length_b   1.000
_cell.length_c   1.000
_cell.angle_alpha   90.00
_cell.angle_beta   90.00
_cell.angle_gamma   90.00
#
_symmetry.space_group_name_H-M   'P 1'
#
loop_
_entity.id
_entity.type
_entity.pdbx_description
1 polymer ?
#
loop_
_entity_poly.entity_id
_entity_poly.type
_entity_poly.pdbx_seq_one_letter_code
_entity_poly.pdbx_strand_id
1 'polypeptide(L)'
;MQRIRSILIAFGLFAFACSSASAYDPSPLQDFCVAIKDINNGVFVNGKFWKDPKLAVAEDFFFSGLNRPGNTSNPVGSNVSMINVDQIPGLNTLGISLIRIDYAPYGVNPPPILLVVEGTLYVSFVTANPDNRLFTKILNPGDVFVFPFGLIHFQFNIGKTAAVTFAGLNSQNAGVITIANAVFGSNSPINPDVLAKA
;
A
#
# COMPACT_ATOMS: atom_id res chain seq x y z
N MET A 1 -22.57 48.29 2.44
CA MET A 1 -22.31 47.21 1.46
C MET A 1 -20.83 46.83 1.33
N GLN A 2 -19.90 47.79 1.21
CA GLN A 2 -18.48 47.50 0.97
C GLN A 2 -17.78 46.73 2.11
N ARG A 3 -18.07 47.07 3.38
CA ARG A 3 -17.53 46.37 4.56
C ARG A 3 -17.96 44.90 4.64
N ILE A 4 -19.21 44.59 4.28
CA ILE A 4 -19.74 43.22 4.24
C ILE A 4 -19.07 42.42 3.11
N ARG A 5 -18.87 43.03 1.95
CA ARG A 5 -18.11 42.41 0.85
C ARG A 5 -16.67 42.08 1.26
N SER A 6 -15.97 43.00 1.92
CA SER A 6 -14.60 42.76 2.41
C SER A 6 -14.53 41.63 3.44
N ILE A 7 -15.50 41.53 4.35
CA ILE A 7 -15.58 40.44 5.34
C ILE A 7 -15.82 39.09 4.65
N LEU A 8 -16.75 39.04 3.68
CA LEU A 8 -17.03 37.80 2.93
C LEU A 8 -15.82 37.35 2.10
N ILE A 9 -15.08 38.28 1.48
CA ILE A 9 -13.85 37.99 0.75
C ILE A 9 -12.77 37.44 1.70
N ALA A 10 -12.59 38.06 2.87
CA ALA A 10 -11.64 37.59 3.88
C ALA A 10 -12.00 36.19 4.40
N PHE A 11 -13.28 35.93 4.65
CA PHE A 11 -13.75 34.60 5.07
C PHE A 11 -13.56 33.54 3.99
N GLY A 12 -13.79 33.89 2.71
CA GLY A 12 -13.54 33.01 1.58
C GLY A 12 -12.06 32.66 1.41
N LEU A 13 -11.17 33.66 1.54
CA LEU A 13 -9.72 33.45 1.49
C LEU A 13 -9.22 32.60 2.66
N PHE A 14 -9.78 32.80 3.86
CA PHE A 14 -9.44 32.01 5.05
C PHE A 14 -9.90 30.55 4.92
N ALA A 15 -11.11 30.32 4.40
CA ALA A 15 -11.60 28.96 4.15
C ALA A 15 -10.75 28.22 3.11
N PHE A 16 -10.33 28.90 2.04
CA PHE A 16 -9.46 28.34 1.00
C PHE A 16 -8.04 28.03 1.51
N ALA A 17 -7.51 28.87 2.40
CA ALA A 17 -6.22 28.62 3.05
C ALA A 17 -6.24 27.40 4.00
N CYS A 18 -7.41 27.06 4.55
CA CYS A 18 -7.57 25.94 5.49
C CYS A 18 -7.84 24.58 4.80
N SER A 19 -8.11 24.54 3.50
CA SER A 19 -8.34 23.29 2.76
C SER A 19 -7.03 22.60 2.36
N SER A 20 -6.33 22.02 3.33
CA SER A 20 -5.26 21.06 3.07
C SER A 20 -5.86 19.65 2.98
N ALA A 21 -6.05 19.14 1.77
CA ALA A 21 -6.34 17.72 1.58
C ALA A 21 -5.03 16.92 1.74
N SER A 22 -4.93 16.10 2.78
CA SER A 22 -3.85 15.11 2.90
C SER A 22 -4.28 13.82 2.21
N ALA A 23 -3.52 13.39 1.21
CA ALA A 23 -3.70 12.10 0.54
C ALA A 23 -2.85 10.97 1.15
N TYR A 24 -2.15 11.26 2.26
CA TYR A 24 -1.31 10.33 3.00
C TYR A 24 -1.85 10.09 4.40
N ASP A 25 -1.40 8.99 5.02
CA ASP A 25 -1.64 8.70 6.42
C ASP A 25 -1.32 9.95 7.27
N PRO A 26 -2.25 10.38 8.16
CA PRO A 26 -2.02 11.53 9.03
C PRO A 26 -0.79 11.32 9.92
N SER A 27 -0.01 12.37 10.12
CA SER A 27 1.10 12.34 11.08
C SER A 27 0.59 11.97 12.49
N PRO A 28 1.36 11.17 13.26
CA PRO A 28 0.98 10.86 14.63
C PRO A 28 1.03 12.12 15.50
N LEU A 29 0.13 12.19 16.50
CA LEU A 29 0.05 13.30 17.46
C LEU A 29 0.69 12.97 18.82
N GLN A 30 1.25 11.77 18.94
CA GLN A 30 1.91 11.19 20.11
C GLN A 30 2.85 10.08 19.66
N ASP A 31 3.72 9.60 20.54
CA ASP A 31 4.75 8.61 20.19
C ASP A 31 4.18 7.31 19.60
N PHE A 32 3.04 6.82 20.11
CA PHE A 32 2.38 5.63 19.58
C PHE A 32 0.87 5.60 19.91
N CYS A 33 0.11 4.86 19.09
CA CYS A 33 -1.32 4.62 19.27
C CYS A 33 -1.68 3.17 18.90
N VAL A 34 -1.39 2.21 19.78
CA VAL A 34 -1.62 0.78 19.51
C VAL A 34 -3.10 0.50 19.22
N ALA A 35 -3.40 0.00 18.02
CA ALA A 35 -4.77 -0.29 17.61
C ALA A 35 -5.45 -1.35 18.49
N ILE A 36 -6.75 -1.18 18.74
CA ILE A 36 -7.60 -2.24 19.28
C ILE A 36 -8.20 -3.06 18.14
N LYS A 37 -8.24 -4.38 18.30
CA LYS A 37 -8.72 -5.31 17.26
C LYS A 37 -10.24 -5.32 17.15
N ASP A 38 -10.93 -5.33 18.29
CA ASP A 38 -12.39 -5.46 18.35
C ASP A 38 -13.02 -4.27 19.06
N ILE A 39 -13.99 -3.66 18.39
CA ILE A 39 -14.84 -2.62 18.97
C ILE A 39 -16.26 -3.10 18.77
N ASN A 40 -16.75 -3.91 19.70
CA ASN A 40 -18.16 -4.31 19.69
C ASN A 40 -19.01 -3.03 19.71
N ASN A 41 -19.76 -2.79 18.63
CA ASN A 41 -20.59 -1.60 18.40
C ASN A 41 -19.82 -0.26 18.34
N GLY A 42 -18.57 -0.28 17.88
CA GLY A 42 -17.78 0.93 17.66
C GLY A 42 -18.30 1.83 16.53
N VAL A 43 -18.02 3.13 16.62
CA VAL A 43 -18.16 4.07 15.50
C VAL A 43 -17.01 3.85 14.53
N PHE A 44 -17.19 4.05 13.22
CA PHE A 44 -16.06 4.00 12.27
C PHE A 44 -15.29 5.32 12.27
N VAL A 45 -13.96 5.25 12.31
CA VAL A 45 -13.05 6.40 12.21
C VAL A 45 -12.05 6.17 11.07
N ASN A 46 -11.40 7.24 10.61
CA ASN A 46 -10.26 7.09 9.71
C ASN A 46 -9.06 6.49 10.48
N GLY A 47 -8.66 5.27 10.14
CA GLY A 47 -7.66 4.50 10.89
C GLY A 47 -8.28 3.52 11.88
N LYS A 48 -7.71 3.43 13.09
CA LYS A 48 -8.23 2.55 14.16
C LYS A 48 -8.21 3.27 15.51
N PHE A 49 -9.17 2.91 16.36
CA PHE A 49 -9.11 3.26 17.78
C PHE A 49 -7.90 2.58 18.42
N TRP A 50 -7.45 3.14 19.53
CA TRP A 50 -6.28 2.66 20.24
C TRP A 50 -6.56 2.42 21.72
N LYS A 51 -5.74 1.57 22.35
CA LYS A 51 -5.84 1.27 23.78
C LYS A 51 -5.07 2.30 24.61
N ASP A 52 -5.31 2.29 25.94
CA ASP A 52 -4.54 3.09 26.89
C ASP A 52 -3.03 2.84 26.69
N PRO A 53 -2.22 3.89 26.44
CA PRO A 53 -0.77 3.75 26.27
C PRO A 53 -0.06 3.03 27.42
N LYS A 54 -0.60 3.08 28.64
CA LYS A 54 -0.05 2.37 29.81
C LYS A 54 -0.18 0.85 29.72
N LEU A 55 -1.06 0.36 28.86
CA LEU A 55 -1.30 -1.07 28.61
C LEU A 55 -0.52 -1.59 27.39
N ALA A 56 0.30 -0.74 26.75
CA ALA A 56 1.14 -1.15 25.64
C ALA A 56 2.31 -2.02 26.12
N VAL A 57 2.59 -3.06 25.36
CA VAL A 57 3.66 -4.03 25.59
C VAL A 57 4.44 -4.27 24.30
N ALA A 58 5.62 -4.88 24.37
CA ALA A 58 6.48 -5.10 23.21
C ALA A 58 5.79 -5.91 22.10
N GLU A 59 4.92 -6.84 22.50
CA GLU A 59 4.16 -7.72 21.62
C GLU A 59 3.20 -6.96 20.69
N ASP A 60 2.78 -5.74 21.06
CA ASP A 60 1.94 -4.90 20.21
C ASP A 60 2.68 -4.33 18.99
N PHE A 61 4.01 -4.33 19.03
CA PHE A 61 4.90 -3.78 18.01
C PHE A 61 5.70 -4.87 17.28
N PHE A 62 5.37 -6.13 17.53
CA PHE A 62 6.17 -7.27 17.10
C PHE A 62 5.39 -8.20 16.17
N PHE A 63 6.09 -8.73 15.17
CA PHE A 63 5.62 -9.84 14.35
C PHE A 63 6.77 -10.81 14.08
N SER A 64 6.47 -12.11 14.10
CA SER A 64 7.42 -13.16 13.75
C SER A 64 6.85 -14.05 12.65
N GLY A 65 7.73 -14.68 11.87
CA GLY A 65 7.34 -15.64 10.83
C GLY A 65 7.62 -15.17 9.40
N LEU A 66 8.07 -13.92 9.19
CA LEU A 66 8.52 -13.43 7.88
C LEU A 66 9.73 -14.17 7.31
N ASN A 67 10.38 -15.06 8.06
CA ASN A 67 11.42 -15.95 7.56
C ASN A 67 10.84 -17.16 6.80
N ARG A 68 9.55 -17.47 6.95
CA ARG A 68 8.90 -18.60 6.29
C ARG A 68 8.34 -18.18 4.93
N PRO A 69 8.57 -18.94 3.86
CA PRO A 69 8.02 -18.63 2.54
C PRO A 69 6.50 -18.81 2.51
N GLY A 70 5.82 -17.92 1.80
CA GLY A 70 4.41 -18.05 1.47
C GLY A 70 4.12 -19.12 0.42
N ASN A 71 2.86 -19.50 0.26
CA ASN A 71 2.45 -20.50 -0.72
C ASN A 71 2.31 -19.89 -2.12
N THR A 72 3.25 -20.21 -3.01
CA THR A 72 3.25 -19.76 -4.42
C THR A 72 2.55 -20.73 -5.37
N SER A 73 1.96 -21.83 -4.87
CA SER A 73 1.22 -22.81 -5.66
C SER A 73 -0.19 -22.29 -6.00
N ASN A 74 -0.25 -21.21 -6.77
CA ASN A 74 -1.47 -20.52 -7.17
C ASN A 74 -1.32 -19.97 -8.61
N PRO A 75 -2.40 -19.52 -9.27
CA PRO A 75 -2.37 -19.14 -10.68
C PRO A 75 -1.39 -18.00 -11.04
N VAL A 76 -1.07 -17.11 -10.09
CA VAL A 76 -0.15 -15.99 -10.32
C VAL A 76 1.30 -16.32 -9.94
N GLY A 77 1.52 -17.47 -9.29
CA GLY A 77 2.85 -17.96 -8.93
C GLY A 77 3.57 -17.12 -7.86
N SER A 78 2.85 -16.32 -7.09
CA SER A 78 3.42 -15.43 -6.06
C SER A 78 2.55 -15.38 -4.80
N ASN A 79 3.14 -14.98 -3.68
CA ASN A 79 2.41 -14.74 -2.43
C ASN A 79 2.92 -13.48 -1.74
N VAL A 80 1.99 -12.61 -1.33
CA VAL A 80 2.28 -11.40 -0.54
C VAL A 80 1.91 -11.66 0.92
N SER A 81 2.92 -11.73 1.79
CA SER A 81 2.73 -11.74 3.24
C SER A 81 2.76 -10.30 3.75
N MET A 82 1.59 -9.71 3.97
CA MET A 82 1.45 -8.31 4.38
C MET A 82 1.46 -8.14 5.89
N ILE A 83 2.33 -7.24 6.36
CA ILE A 83 2.47 -6.83 7.76
C ILE A 83 2.02 -5.38 7.88
N ASN A 84 0.70 -5.22 7.95
CA ASN A 84 0.01 -3.94 8.12
C ASN A 84 -0.46 -3.78 9.58
N VAL A 85 -1.24 -2.72 9.84
CA VAL A 85 -1.81 -2.43 11.16
C VAL A 85 -2.67 -3.56 11.75
N ASP A 86 -3.23 -4.45 10.93
CA ASP A 86 -4.00 -5.60 11.42
C ASP A 86 -3.11 -6.71 12.01
N GLN A 87 -1.88 -6.83 11.51
CA GLN A 87 -0.88 -7.79 11.99
C GLN A 87 -0.05 -7.22 13.14
N ILE A 88 0.38 -5.96 13.03
CA ILE A 88 1.09 -5.23 14.09
C ILE A 88 0.24 -4.01 14.49
N PRO A 89 -0.56 -4.11 15.57
CA PRO A 89 -1.42 -3.02 16.02
C PRO A 89 -0.67 -1.72 16.34
N GLY A 90 0.59 -1.81 16.74
CA GLY A 90 1.47 -0.66 16.98
C GLY A 90 1.79 0.19 15.75
N LEU A 91 1.52 -0.28 14.52
CA LEU A 91 1.71 0.51 13.29
C LEU A 91 0.66 1.62 13.10
N ASN A 92 -0.42 1.59 13.87
CA ASN A 92 -1.48 2.58 13.75
C ASN A 92 -0.94 3.99 13.99
N THR A 93 -1.31 4.93 13.12
CA THR A 93 -0.86 6.32 13.03
C THR A 93 0.59 6.53 12.57
N LEU A 94 1.39 5.48 12.34
CA LEU A 94 2.81 5.62 11.98
C LEU A 94 3.06 5.74 10.47
N GLY A 95 2.05 5.53 9.64
CA GLY A 95 2.17 5.75 8.20
C GLY A 95 3.11 4.77 7.49
N ILE A 96 3.37 3.59 8.08
CA ILE A 96 4.27 2.60 7.50
C ILE A 96 3.73 1.17 7.64
N SER A 97 4.09 0.32 6.69
CA SER A 97 3.91 -1.14 6.77
C SER A 97 5.00 -1.87 5.99
N LEU A 98 5.05 -3.20 6.12
CA LEU A 98 6.05 -4.04 5.48
C LEU A 98 5.36 -5.21 4.77
N ILE A 99 5.92 -5.67 3.66
CA ILE A 99 5.49 -6.91 3.01
C ILE A 99 6.73 -7.78 2.71
N ARG A 100 6.53 -9.10 2.77
CA ARG A 100 7.40 -10.09 2.10
C ARG A 100 6.68 -10.63 0.89
N ILE A 101 7.40 -10.83 -0.21
CA ILE A 101 6.86 -11.47 -1.41
C ILE A 101 7.74 -12.65 -1.80
N ASP A 102 7.09 -13.78 -1.99
CA ASP A 102 7.70 -15.00 -2.51
C ASP A 102 7.20 -15.23 -3.93
N TYR A 103 8.12 -15.55 -4.85
CA TYR A 103 7.82 -15.82 -6.25
C TYR A 103 8.27 -17.22 -6.62
N ALA A 104 7.37 -18.04 -7.18
CA ALA A 104 7.75 -19.17 -8.01
C ALA A 104 8.48 -18.68 -9.28
N PRO A 105 9.22 -19.54 -9.99
CA PRO A 105 9.68 -19.21 -11.33
C PRO A 105 8.51 -18.68 -12.18
N TYR A 106 8.69 -17.52 -12.80
CA TYR A 106 7.67 -16.82 -13.60
C TYR A 106 6.45 -16.28 -12.83
N GLY A 107 6.52 -16.14 -11.49
CA GLY A 107 5.48 -15.49 -10.69
C GLY A 107 5.45 -13.96 -10.83
N VAL A 108 4.28 -13.32 -10.62
CA VAL A 108 4.09 -11.85 -10.76
C VAL A 108 3.52 -11.17 -9.51
N ASN A 109 3.95 -9.93 -9.19
CA ASN A 109 3.34 -9.10 -8.13
C ASN A 109 3.49 -7.56 -8.37
N PRO A 110 2.80 -6.66 -7.64
CA PRO A 110 3.09 -5.21 -7.57
C PRO A 110 3.28 -4.63 -6.12
N PRO A 111 4.47 -4.12 -5.68
CA PRO A 111 4.62 -3.26 -4.50
C PRO A 111 5.51 -1.99 -4.72
N PRO A 112 5.71 -1.09 -3.71
CA PRO A 112 6.24 0.26 -3.90
C PRO A 112 7.73 0.55 -3.60
N ILE A 113 8.40 0.01 -2.59
CA ILE A 113 9.88 0.06 -2.51
C ILE A 113 10.41 -1.32 -2.21
N LEU A 114 11.12 -1.91 -3.16
CA LEU A 114 11.43 -3.32 -3.19
C LEU A 114 12.93 -3.56 -3.04
N LEU A 115 13.31 -4.38 -2.06
CA LEU A 115 14.65 -4.97 -1.94
C LEU A 115 14.57 -6.44 -2.36
N VAL A 116 15.44 -6.83 -3.29
CA VAL A 116 15.61 -8.24 -3.66
C VAL A 116 16.59 -8.90 -2.71
N VAL A 117 16.17 -9.98 -2.07
CA VAL A 117 17.02 -10.77 -1.16
C VAL A 117 17.49 -12.05 -1.84
N GLU A 118 16.66 -12.65 -2.70
CA GLU A 118 16.99 -13.87 -3.45
C GLU A 118 16.39 -13.82 -4.86
N GLY A 119 17.05 -14.48 -5.81
CA GLY A 119 16.57 -14.65 -7.19
C GLY A 119 16.81 -13.43 -8.09
N THR A 120 16.14 -13.43 -9.25
CA THR A 120 16.29 -12.38 -10.28
C THR A 120 14.91 -11.93 -10.75
N LEU A 121 14.62 -10.64 -10.64
CA LEU A 121 13.32 -10.08 -10.97
C LEU A 121 13.40 -9.07 -12.11
N TYR A 122 12.51 -9.20 -13.09
CA TYR A 122 12.19 -8.15 -14.04
C TYR A 122 11.07 -7.29 -13.47
N VAL A 123 11.37 -6.02 -13.16
CA VAL A 123 10.44 -5.10 -12.51
C VAL A 123 10.09 -3.94 -13.42
N SER A 124 8.92 -3.33 -13.19
CA SER A 124 8.46 -2.21 -13.99
C SER A 124 7.40 -1.35 -13.34
N PHE A 125 7.31 -0.07 -13.73
CA PHE A 125 6.08 0.73 -13.64
C PHE A 125 5.76 1.45 -14.95
N VAL A 126 4.52 1.91 -15.08
CA VAL A 126 4.03 2.68 -16.23
C VAL A 126 3.59 4.06 -15.74
N THR A 127 4.05 5.13 -16.39
CA THR A 127 3.59 6.50 -16.05
C THR A 127 2.13 6.70 -16.46
N ALA A 128 1.47 7.67 -15.86
CA ALA A 128 0.13 8.06 -16.30
C ALA A 128 0.14 8.74 -17.68
N ASN A 129 -1.06 9.05 -18.18
CA ASN A 129 -1.28 9.82 -19.40
C ASN A 129 -0.52 11.17 -19.40
N PRO A 130 -0.15 11.67 -20.59
CA PRO A 130 -0.39 11.08 -21.91
C PRO A 130 0.63 10.00 -22.31
N ASP A 131 1.79 9.95 -21.66
CA ASP A 131 2.94 9.21 -22.19
C ASP A 131 2.83 7.69 -22.03
N ASN A 132 2.15 7.20 -20.98
CA ASN A 132 2.04 5.77 -20.66
C ASN A 132 3.39 5.03 -20.78
N ARG A 133 4.47 5.69 -20.34
CA ARG A 133 5.84 5.24 -20.56
C ARG A 133 6.20 4.14 -19.59
N LEU A 134 6.73 3.05 -20.13
CA LEU A 134 7.24 1.90 -19.38
C LEU A 134 8.66 2.18 -18.85
N PHE A 135 8.88 1.99 -17.56
CA PHE A 135 10.19 2.01 -16.91
C PHE A 135 10.50 0.62 -16.38
N THR A 136 11.58 -0.01 -16.84
CA THR A 136 11.91 -1.39 -16.47
C THR A 136 13.34 -1.56 -15.99
N LYS A 137 13.57 -2.59 -15.18
CA LYS A 137 14.90 -3.00 -14.74
C LYS A 137 14.92 -4.49 -14.40
N ILE A 138 16.08 -5.13 -14.58
CA ILE A 138 16.35 -6.44 -13.99
C ILE A 138 17.10 -6.21 -12.67
N LEU A 139 16.56 -6.77 -11.59
CA LEU A 139 17.11 -6.69 -10.24
C LEU A 139 17.68 -8.04 -9.82
N ASN A 140 18.79 -8.00 -9.09
CA ASN A 140 19.49 -9.12 -8.47
C ASN A 140 19.51 -8.94 -6.94
N PRO A 141 19.96 -9.94 -6.16
CA PRO A 141 20.04 -9.82 -4.72
C PRO A 141 20.88 -8.60 -4.30
N GLY A 142 20.34 -7.79 -3.40
CA GLY A 142 20.92 -6.52 -2.94
C GLY A 142 20.44 -5.29 -3.71
N ASP A 143 19.81 -5.45 -4.88
CA ASP A 143 19.27 -4.33 -5.65
C ASP A 143 17.95 -3.81 -5.03
N VAL A 144 17.76 -2.50 -5.13
CA VAL A 144 16.55 -1.80 -4.69
C VAL A 144 15.87 -1.12 -5.88
N PHE A 145 14.54 -1.09 -5.88
CA PHE A 145 13.76 -0.35 -6.87
C PHE A 145 12.56 0.33 -6.22
N VAL A 146 12.24 1.53 -6.69
CA VAL A 146 11.13 2.35 -6.17
C VAL A 146 10.05 2.47 -7.24
N PHE A 147 8.81 2.23 -6.85
CA PHE A 147 7.62 2.42 -7.66
C PHE A 147 6.83 3.60 -7.11
N PRO A 148 6.57 4.64 -7.93
CA PRO A 148 5.82 5.80 -7.49
C PRO A 148 4.39 5.46 -7.06
N PHE A 149 3.88 6.23 -6.09
CA PHE A 149 2.55 6.05 -5.53
C PHE A 149 1.46 6.06 -6.62
N GLY A 150 0.56 5.07 -6.57
CA GLY A 150 -0.63 5.00 -7.43
C GLY A 150 -0.37 4.58 -8.89
N LEU A 151 0.88 4.33 -9.30
CA LEU A 151 1.17 3.89 -10.66
C LEU A 151 1.01 2.38 -10.82
N ILE A 152 0.59 1.95 -12.01
CA ILE A 152 0.58 0.53 -12.38
C ILE A 152 2.02 0.04 -12.45
N HIS A 153 2.28 -1.10 -11.80
CA HIS A 153 3.60 -1.72 -11.78
C HIS A 153 3.49 -3.24 -11.73
N PHE A 154 4.61 -3.91 -11.99
CA PHE A 154 4.73 -5.36 -11.84
C PHE A 154 6.18 -5.77 -11.53
N GLN A 155 6.34 -6.99 -11.03
CA GLN A 155 7.60 -7.73 -10.98
C GLN A 155 7.32 -9.11 -11.51
N PHE A 156 8.29 -9.67 -12.20
CA PHE A 156 8.20 -10.98 -12.80
C PHE A 156 9.49 -11.74 -12.52
N ASN A 157 9.38 -12.94 -11.95
CA ASN A 157 10.53 -13.78 -11.72
C ASN A 157 11.01 -14.42 -13.03
N ILE A 158 12.07 -13.87 -13.62
CA ILE A 158 12.68 -14.40 -14.85
C ILE A 158 13.72 -15.50 -14.57
N GLY A 159 14.02 -15.74 -13.29
CA GLY A 159 14.92 -16.80 -12.86
C GLY A 159 14.31 -18.19 -12.99
N LYS A 160 15.18 -19.20 -12.97
CA LYS A 160 14.78 -20.62 -12.91
C LYS A 160 14.51 -21.11 -11.49
N THR A 161 14.80 -20.29 -10.48
CA THR A 161 14.64 -20.57 -9.06
C THR A 161 13.61 -19.64 -8.44
N ALA A 162 13.18 -19.93 -7.22
CA ALA A 162 12.36 -18.99 -6.46
C ALA A 162 13.10 -17.66 -6.24
N ALA A 163 12.32 -16.59 -6.05
CA ALA A 163 12.82 -15.27 -5.68
C ALA A 163 12.09 -14.77 -4.44
N VAL A 164 12.79 -13.97 -3.64
CA VAL A 164 12.26 -13.40 -2.39
C VAL A 164 12.58 -11.92 -2.33
N THR A 165 11.57 -11.13 -1.99
CA THR A 165 11.73 -9.69 -1.81
C THR A 165 11.04 -9.20 -0.55
N PHE A 166 11.50 -8.06 -0.07
CA PHE A 166 10.82 -7.29 0.98
C PHE A 166 10.51 -5.91 0.42
N ALA A 167 9.36 -5.37 0.84
CA ALA A 167 9.05 -4.00 0.52
C ALA A 167 8.48 -3.23 1.70
N GLY A 168 8.99 -2.01 1.87
CA GLY A 168 8.40 -1.00 2.75
C GLY A 168 7.23 -0.31 2.05
N LEU A 169 6.27 0.13 2.83
CA LEU A 169 5.09 0.86 2.38
C LEU A 169 4.96 2.13 3.22
N ASN A 170 4.62 3.25 2.59
CA ASN A 170 4.40 4.54 3.24
C ASN A 170 2.92 4.75 3.62
N SER A 171 2.28 3.69 4.09
CA SER A 171 0.97 3.73 4.74
C SER A 171 0.85 2.54 5.67
N GLN A 172 0.14 2.70 6.80
CA GLN A 172 -0.23 1.63 7.71
C GLN A 172 -1.15 0.60 7.05
N ASN A 173 -1.83 1.00 5.96
CA ASN A 173 -2.69 0.15 5.16
C ASN A 173 -2.77 0.63 3.70
N ALA A 174 -1.73 0.33 2.92
CA ALA A 174 -1.60 0.82 1.55
C ALA A 174 -2.68 0.30 0.57
N GLY A 175 -3.35 -0.81 0.90
CA GLY A 175 -4.27 -1.49 0.00
C GLY A 175 -3.57 -2.09 -1.23
N VAL A 176 -4.30 -2.90 -2.00
CA VAL A 176 -3.81 -3.49 -3.26
C VAL A 176 -4.96 -3.58 -4.25
N ILE A 177 -4.73 -3.11 -5.49
CA ILE A 177 -5.65 -3.31 -6.62
C ILE A 177 -4.95 -4.22 -7.62
N THR A 178 -5.39 -5.48 -7.69
CA THR A 178 -4.92 -6.40 -8.73
C THR A 178 -5.67 -6.09 -10.02
N ILE A 179 -5.01 -5.44 -10.98
CA ILE A 179 -5.65 -4.88 -12.19
C ILE A 179 -6.51 -5.92 -12.92
N ALA A 180 -5.97 -7.11 -13.21
CA ALA A 180 -6.71 -8.14 -13.92
C ALA A 180 -7.99 -8.58 -13.16
N ASN A 181 -7.91 -8.75 -11.85
CA ASN A 181 -9.06 -9.09 -11.02
C ASN A 181 -10.07 -7.94 -10.95
N ALA A 182 -9.61 -6.70 -10.82
CA ALA A 182 -10.48 -5.54 -10.75
C ALA A 182 -11.22 -5.28 -12.07
N VAL A 183 -10.56 -5.51 -13.21
CA VAL A 183 -11.11 -5.23 -14.54
C VAL A 183 -11.96 -6.41 -15.07
N PHE A 184 -11.47 -7.65 -14.92
CA PHE A 184 -12.09 -8.83 -15.53
C PHE A 184 -12.70 -9.82 -14.53
N GLY A 185 -12.52 -9.60 -13.22
CA GLY A 185 -12.97 -10.51 -12.16
C GLY A 185 -13.69 -9.81 -11.01
N SER A 186 -14.26 -8.62 -11.23
CA SER A 186 -14.98 -7.87 -10.20
C SER A 186 -16.26 -8.61 -9.77
N ASN A 187 -16.60 -8.51 -8.49
CA ASN A 187 -17.91 -8.93 -7.99
C ASN A 187 -18.96 -7.98 -8.57
N SER A 188 -19.78 -8.51 -9.49
CA SER A 188 -20.47 -7.78 -10.57
C SER A 188 -19.51 -7.41 -11.72
N PRO A 189 -19.57 -8.14 -12.85
CA PRO A 189 -18.71 -7.89 -14.01
C PRO A 189 -18.94 -6.49 -14.59
N ILE A 190 -17.86 -5.86 -15.06
CA ILE A 190 -17.95 -4.64 -15.87
C ILE A 190 -18.63 -4.99 -17.20
N ASN A 191 -19.51 -4.10 -17.69
CA ASN A 191 -20.19 -4.29 -18.96
C ASN A 191 -19.15 -4.55 -20.08
N PRO A 192 -19.24 -5.68 -20.81
CA PRO A 192 -18.30 -6.01 -21.88
C PRO A 192 -18.19 -4.93 -22.96
N ASP A 193 -19.27 -4.21 -23.28
CA ASP A 193 -19.25 -3.13 -24.28
C ASP A 193 -18.39 -1.94 -23.81
N VAL A 194 -18.36 -1.69 -22.49
CA VAL A 194 -17.48 -0.67 -21.90
C VAL A 194 -16.02 -1.11 -21.99
N LEU A 195 -15.73 -2.38 -21.66
CA LEU A 195 -14.37 -2.94 -21.76
C LEU A 195 -13.86 -2.99 -23.20
N ALA A 196 -14.72 -3.32 -24.15
CA ALA A 196 -14.37 -3.37 -25.57
C ALA A 196 -14.13 -1.97 -26.17
N LYS A 197 -14.69 -0.93 -25.55
CA LYS A 197 -14.56 0.46 -26.02
C LYS A 197 -13.37 1.21 -25.41
N ALA A 198 -13.01 0.90 -24.17
CA ALA A 198 -11.91 1.51 -23.42
C ALA A 198 -10.54 1.22 -24.05
#